data_AF-A0AAW0INS3-F1
#
_entry.id   AF-A0AAW0INS3-F1
#
_cell.length_a   1.000
_cell.length_b   1.000
_cell.length_c   1.000
_cell.angle_alpha   90.00
_cell.angle_beta   90.00
_cell.angle_gamma   90.00
#
_symmetry.space_group_name_H-M   'P 1'
#
loop_
_entity.id
_entity.type
_entity.pdbx_description
1 polymer ?
#
loop_
_entity_poly.entity_id
_entity_poly.type
_entity_poly.pdbx_seq_one_letter_code
_entity_poly.pdbx_strand_id
1 'polypeptide(L)' 'MRVRVALHISKPLRRGGFIADSGGVCTWVKFKYERLPIFCHYYGLLGHDLQHCASHYAM' A
#
# COMPACT_ATOMS: atom_id res chain seq x y z
N MET A 1 -16.44 10.99 6.80
CA MET A 1 -15.98 11.45 5.47
C MET A 1 -15.39 10.26 4.72
N ARG A 2 -15.69 10.08 3.43
CA ARG A 2 -15.08 9.05 2.57
C ARG A 2 -14.52 9.75 1.34
N VAL A 3 -13.28 9.44 0.98
CA VAL A 3 -12.60 10.03 -0.17
C VAL A 3 -12.11 8.91 -1.08
N ARG A 4 -12.28 9.07 -2.39
CA ARG A 4 -11.72 8.16 -3.39
C ARG A 4 -10.42 8.77 -3.90
N VAL A 5 -9.36 7.97 -3.91
CA VAL A 5 -8.03 8.39 -4.37
C VAL A 5 -7.50 7.38 -5.37
N ALA A 6 -6.73 7.84 -6.36
CA ALA A 6 -5.98 6.96 -7.23
C ALA A 6 -4.76 6.43 -6.47
N LEU A 7 -4.55 5.12 -6.47
CA LEU A 7 -3.39 4.47 -5.86
C LEU A 7 -2.58 3.76 -6.95
N HIS A 8 -1.25 3.93 -6.88
CA HIS A 8 -0.34 3.30 -7.81
C HIS A 8 -0.06 1.85 -7.38
N ILE A 9 -0.72 0.89 -8.03
CA ILE A 9 -0.69 -0.53 -7.63
C ILE A 9 0.64 -1.24 -7.90
N SER A 10 1.46 -0.70 -8.80
CA SER A 10 2.82 -1.20 -9.08
C SER A 10 3.88 -0.65 -8.12
N LYS A 11 3.47 0.04 -7.05
CA LYS A 11 4.35 0.39 -5.91
C LYS A 11 3.84 -0.24 -4.62
N PRO A 12 4.73 -0.59 -3.68
CA PRO A 12 4.29 -1.20 -2.44
C PRO A 12 3.29 -0.32 -1.70
N LEU A 13 2.26 -0.94 -1.11
CA LEU A 13 1.27 -0.23 -0.32
C LEU A 13 1.95 0.49 0.86
N ARG A 14 1.63 1.76 1.03
CA ARG A 14 2.17 2.56 2.13
C ARG A 14 1.61 2.06 3.45
N ARG A 15 2.47 1.84 4.45
CA ARG A 15 2.05 1.45 5.81
C ARG A 15 1.47 2.61 6.61
N GLY A 16 1.78 3.83 6.20
CA GLY A 16 1.37 5.06 6.86
C GLY A 16 1.92 6.27 6.15
N GLY A 17 1.65 7.44 6.72
CA GLY A 17 2.17 8.71 6.23
C GLY A 17 1.93 9.82 7.23
N PHE A 18 2.64 10.93 7.05
CA PHE A 18 2.34 12.16 7.76
C PHE A 18 1.13 12.85 7.13
N ILE A 19 0.20 13.27 7.97
CA ILE A 19 -0.91 14.15 7.60
C ILE A 19 -0.76 15.42 8.42
N ALA A 20 -0.81 16.56 7.73
CA ALA A 20 -0.86 17.86 8.37
C ALA A 20 -2.32 18.18 8.72
N ASP A 21 -2.55 18.63 9.96
CA ASP A 21 -3.82 19.24 10.32
C ASP A 21 -3.90 20.69 9.80
N SER A 22 -5.03 21.36 10.04
CA SER A 22 -5.22 22.76 9.66
C SER A 22 -4.27 23.73 10.38
N GLY A 23 -3.66 23.31 11.49
CA GLY A 23 -2.66 24.07 12.24
C GLY A 23 -1.21 23.79 11.79
N GLY A 24 -1.00 22.93 10.78
CA GLY A 24 0.32 22.56 10.29
C GLY A 24 1.03 21.47 11.10
N VAL A 25 0.38 20.89 12.12
CA VAL A 25 0.97 19.81 12.90
C VAL A 25 0.92 18.52 12.08
N CYS A 26 2.09 17.95 11.83
CA CYS A 26 2.23 16.70 11.09
C CYS A 26 2.14 15.50 12.03
N THR A 27 1.10 14.69 11.87
CA THR A 27 0.90 13.45 12.64
C THR A 27 1.12 12.24 11.75
N TRP A 28 1.90 11.26 12.24
CA TRP A 28 2.04 9.97 11.57
C TRP A 28 0.80 9.11 11.79
N VAL A 29 0.15 8.69 10.69
CA VAL A 29 -0.99 7.78 10.75
C VAL A 29 -0.66 6.43 10.13
N LYS A 30 -1.23 5.37 10.68
CA LYS A 30 -1.14 4.01 10.12
C LYS A 30 -2.28 3.79 9.14
N PHE A 31 -1.98 3.25 7.97
CA PHE A 31 -3.00 2.86 6.99
C PHE A 31 -3.40 1.41 7.22
N LYS A 32 -4.69 1.20 7.48
CA LYS A 32 -5.30 -0.12 7.51
C LYS A 32 -6.04 -0.34 6.18
N TYR A 33 -5.63 -1.36 5.44
CA TYR A 33 -6.31 -1.75 4.22
C TYR A 33 -7.28 -2.88 4.50
N GLU A 34 -8.51 -2.74 4.03
CA GLU A 34 -9.55 -3.75 4.18
C GLU A 34 -10.03 -4.19 2.79
N ARG A 35 -10.35 -5.49 2.63
CA ARG A 35 -10.82 -6.08 1.38
C ARG A 35 -9.88 -5.84 0.19
N LEU A 36 -8.57 -5.93 0.43
CA LEU A 36 -7.60 -5.92 -0.65
C LEU A 36 -7.83 -7.15 -1.56
N PRO A 37 -7.71 -6.99 -2.89
CA PRO A 37 -7.62 -8.12 -3.81
C PRO A 37 -6.29 -8.88 -3.60
N ILE A 38 -5.86 -9.70 -4.56
CA ILE A 38 -4.59 -10.44 -4.51
C ILE A 38 -3.45 -9.47 -4.13
N PHE A 39 -2.81 -9.74 -3.01
CA PHE A 39 -1.75 -8.93 -2.42
C PHE A 39 -0.56 -9.83 -2.08
N CYS A 40 0.62 -9.46 -2.57
CA CYS A 40 1.83 -10.19 -2.21
C CYS A 40 2.47 -9.58 -0.98
N HIS A 41 2.54 -10.36 0.10
CA HIS A 41 3.17 -9.93 1.34
C HIS A 41 4.69 -9.73 1.22
N TYR A 42 5.34 -10.34 0.23
CA TYR A 42 6.78 -10.21 0.01
C TYR A 42 7.14 -8.85 -0.64
N TYR A 43 6.52 -8.50 -1.77
CA TYR A 43 6.79 -7.22 -2.47
C TYR A 43 5.91 -6.07 -1.98
N GLY A 44 4.81 -6.36 -1.30
CA GLY A 44 3.84 -5.36 -0.84
C GLY A 44 2.98 -4.75 -1.96
N LEU A 45 2.88 -5.38 -3.14
CA LEU A 45 2.11 -4.85 -4.28
C LEU A 45 0.76 -5.56 -4.43
N LEU A 46 -0.18 -4.90 -5.11
CA LEU A 46 -1.49 -5.43 -5.45
C LEU A 46 -1.52 -6.01 -6.87
N GLY A 47 -2.33 -7.04 -7.08
CA GLY A 47 -2.63 -7.60 -8.40
C GLY A 47 -1.61 -8.58 -8.95
N HIS A 48 -0.71 -9.10 -8.11
CA HIS A 48 0.18 -10.20 -8.51
C HIS A 48 0.19 -11.28 -7.42
N ASP A 49 0.17 -12.53 -7.87
CA ASP A 49 0.30 -13.70 -6.99
C ASP A 49 1.79 -14.04 -6.78
N LEU A 50 2.10 -14.78 -5.72
CA LEU A 50 3.44 -15.28 -5.40
C LEU A 50 4.10 -16.01 -6.58
N GLN A 51 3.31 -16.67 -7.43
CA GLN A 51 3.80 -17.35 -8.64
C GLN A 51 4.28 -16.38 -9.74
N HIS A 52 3.75 -15.16 -9.78
CA HIS A 52 4.15 -14.11 -10.72
C HIS A 52 5.19 -13.14 -10.14
N CYS A 53 5.65 -13.39 -8.92
CA CYS A 53 6.91 -12.81 -8.43
C CYS A 53 8.06 -13.44 -9.22
N ALA A 54 8.36 -12.88 -10.39
CA ALA A 54 9.47 -13.34 -11.24
C ALA A 54 10.80 -13.48 -10.46
N SER A 55 10.99 -12.70 -9.40
CA SER A 55 12.17 -12.70 -8.56
C SER A 55 12.14 -13.65 -7.35
N HIS A 56 11.08 -14.47 -7.15
CA HIS A 56 11.08 -15.53 -6.13
C HIS A 56 11.57 -16.90 -6.68
N TYR A 57 11.57 -17.10 -8.00
CA TYR A 57 12.09 -18.29 -8.66
C TYR A 57 13.40 -18.04 -9.44
N ALA A 58 13.94 -16.82 -9.39
CA ALA A 58 15.25 -16.49 -9.96
C ALA A 58 16.41 -16.82 -9.01
N MET A 59 16.32 -17.95 -8.30
CA MET A 59 17.41 -18.49 -7.48
C MET A 59 17.74 -19.90 -7.95
#